data_AF-Q17FS7-F1
#
_entry.id   AF-Q17FS7-F1
#
_cell.length_a   1.000
_cell.length_b   1.000
_cell.length_c   1.000
_cell.angle_alpha   90.00
_cell.angle_beta   90.00
_cell.angle_gamma   90.00
#
_symmetry.space_group_name_H-M   'P 1'
#
loop_
_entity.id
_entity.type
_entity.pdbx_description
1 polymer ?
#
loop_
_entity_poly.entity_id
_entity_poly.type
_entity_poly.pdbx_seq_one_letter_code
_entity_poly.pdbx_strand_id
1 'polypeptide(L)'
;MQLPGMSIFILIALVLVGSLKAGPIEKGLTYDSYHPRLQQPPLDTLAKNELDINYWLNNAQNTAQKLFDHEENKRVAKNVIMFLGDGMSISTVAMARVYAGGEEKQLAFSNFLNIGMAKTYCVNYQVPDSACTATAYLAGVKANYETIGVNAQVPSNDCTAELDKSTHTHSIAKWAIDAGKDAGLVTTTRVTHASPAGLYAHTSNRNRENDAEVMKDGCDPETVEDIAKQLVHGEVGKQLKVILGGGRREFLHNDPDPETGESGKRKDNRNLIQEWLDLADEGENRTYVWNKQDLLSVNVDTTDRLLGLFDPSHCVYNLDRVHKTLTQEPTLTEMVDKATDVLSKNPKGFFLFVEGGRIDHGHHDNWAKIVVETFSEWPVWATISFRT
;
A
#
# COMPACT_ATOMS: atom_id res chain seq x y z
N MET A 1 -8.28 -5.37 -76.66
CA MET A 1 -8.82 -4.01 -76.79
C MET A 1 -8.88 -3.43 -75.37
N GLN A 2 -8.17 -2.32 -75.17
CA GLN A 2 -7.96 -1.46 -73.99
C GLN A 2 -8.64 -1.80 -72.64
N LEU A 3 -7.79 -1.93 -71.61
CA LEU A 3 -8.14 -1.69 -70.20
C LEU A 3 -8.17 -0.16 -69.94
N PRO A 4 -9.13 0.35 -69.14
CA PRO A 4 -9.27 1.78 -68.86
C PRO A 4 -8.24 2.27 -67.82
N GLY A 5 -7.83 3.53 -67.98
CA GLY A 5 -6.69 4.15 -67.33
C GLY A 5 -6.82 4.34 -65.81
N MET A 6 -5.70 4.08 -65.14
CA MET A 6 -5.45 4.43 -63.75
C MET A 6 -4.86 5.84 -63.72
N SER A 7 -5.64 6.82 -63.26
CA SER A 7 -5.14 8.18 -63.00
C SER A 7 -4.27 8.18 -61.75
N ILE A 8 -2.96 8.34 -61.94
CA ILE A 8 -2.00 8.58 -60.86
C ILE A 8 -2.10 10.05 -60.46
N PHE A 9 -2.66 10.33 -59.27
CA PHE A 9 -2.54 11.64 -58.64
C PHE A 9 -1.15 11.77 -58.00
N ILE A 10 -0.24 12.48 -58.67
CA ILE A 10 1.02 12.93 -58.08
C ILE A 10 0.71 14.18 -57.25
N LEU A 11 0.66 14.03 -55.92
CA LEU A 11 0.62 15.15 -55.00
C LEU A 11 2.04 15.75 -54.93
N ILE A 12 2.30 16.80 -55.72
CA ILE A 12 3.53 17.59 -55.59
C ILE A 12 3.39 18.44 -54.32
N ALA A 13 3.92 17.93 -53.21
CA ALA A 13 4.15 18.77 -52.03
C ALA A 13 5.32 19.71 -52.35
N LEU A 14 4.99 20.96 -52.66
CA LEU A 14 5.93 22.08 -52.67
C LEU A 14 6.55 22.23 -51.28
N VAL A 15 7.75 21.68 -51.09
CA VAL A 15 8.59 22.02 -49.94
C VAL A 15 9.11 23.43 -50.18
N LEU A 16 8.43 24.41 -49.59
CA LEU A 16 9.00 25.73 -49.35
C LEU A 16 10.19 25.54 -48.41
N VAL A 17 11.40 25.47 -48.99
CA VAL A 17 12.64 25.60 -48.23
C VAL A 17 12.76 27.06 -47.83
N GLY A 18 12.02 27.41 -46.78
CA GLY A 18 12.27 28.63 -46.04
C GLY A 18 13.64 28.48 -45.38
N SER A 19 14.66 29.08 -45.97
CA SER A 19 15.92 29.35 -45.28
C SER A 19 15.61 30.31 -44.12
N LEU A 20 15.23 29.75 -42.97
CA LEU A 20 15.31 30.43 -41.70
C LEU A 20 16.79 30.78 -41.52
N LYS A 21 17.13 32.04 -41.82
CA LYS A 21 18.36 32.63 -41.30
C LYS A 21 18.24 32.51 -39.79
N ALA A 22 19.00 31.60 -39.19
CA ALA A 22 19.25 31.62 -37.77
C ALA A 22 19.70 33.06 -37.44
N GLY A 23 18.90 33.77 -36.66
CA GLY A 23 19.33 35.03 -36.07
C GLY A 23 20.64 34.81 -35.30
N PRO A 24 21.42 35.87 -35.06
CA PRO A 24 22.61 35.73 -34.25
C PRO A 24 22.20 35.10 -32.92
N ILE A 25 22.83 33.97 -32.57
CA ILE A 25 22.75 33.43 -31.20
C ILE A 25 23.18 34.58 -30.30
N GLU A 26 22.26 35.09 -29.49
CA GLU A 26 22.59 36.10 -28.49
C GLU A 26 23.78 35.59 -27.69
N LYS A 27 24.94 36.21 -27.90
CA LYS A 27 26.09 36.12 -27.00
C LYS A 27 25.71 36.88 -25.72
N GLY A 28 24.84 36.25 -24.93
CA GLY A 28 24.29 36.82 -23.68
C GLY A 28 23.97 35.76 -22.62
N LEU A 29 24.21 34.48 -22.86
CA LEU A 29 24.08 33.44 -21.83
C LEU A 29 25.40 33.26 -21.07
N THR A 30 25.80 34.30 -20.33
CA THR A 30 26.76 34.13 -19.21
C THR A 30 25.99 33.89 -17.92
N TYR A 31 25.21 32.82 -17.87
CA TYR A 31 24.83 32.15 -16.65
C TYR A 31 24.24 30.79 -17.02
N ASP A 32 24.57 29.77 -16.26
CA ASP A 32 24.13 28.40 -16.45
C ASP A 32 22.59 28.30 -16.37
N SER A 33 21.90 28.53 -17.49
CA SER A 33 20.44 28.55 -17.58
C SER A 33 19.83 27.15 -17.44
N TYR A 34 20.65 26.11 -17.55
CA TYR A 34 20.27 24.73 -17.33
C TYR A 34 20.37 24.32 -15.85
N HIS A 35 21.17 25.04 -15.05
CA HIS A 35 21.31 24.83 -13.60
C HIS A 35 21.09 26.14 -12.85
N PRO A 36 19.84 26.63 -12.78
CA PRO A 36 19.52 27.83 -12.01
C PRO A 36 19.99 27.64 -10.56
N ARG A 37 20.93 28.48 -10.12
CA ARG A 37 21.37 28.50 -8.73
C ARG A 37 20.25 29.07 -7.88
N LEU A 38 19.50 28.18 -7.23
CA LEU A 38 18.67 28.57 -6.10
C LEU A 38 19.55 29.23 -5.03
N GLN A 39 18.97 30.14 -4.26
CA GLN A 39 19.69 30.89 -3.24
C GLN A 39 20.36 29.87 -2.29
N GLN A 40 21.69 29.88 -2.25
CA GLN A 40 22.41 28.89 -1.45
C GLN A 40 22.11 29.12 0.03
N PRO A 41 21.77 28.06 0.79
CA PRO A 41 21.63 28.18 2.22
C PRO A 41 22.96 28.70 2.82
N PRO A 42 22.92 29.49 3.91
CA PRO A 42 24.13 29.99 4.54
C PRO A 42 25.08 28.84 4.90
N LEU A 43 26.38 28.99 4.64
CA LEU A 43 27.40 27.97 4.98
C LEU A 43 27.36 27.53 6.46
N ASP A 44 26.84 28.37 7.35
CA ASP A 44 26.66 28.09 8.79
C ASP A 44 25.54 27.07 9.08
N THR A 45 24.78 26.67 8.06
CA THR A 45 23.78 25.58 8.12
C THR A 45 24.33 24.22 7.67
N LEU A 46 25.54 24.18 7.10
CA LEU A 46 26.19 22.93 6.73
C LEU A 46 26.67 22.21 7.99
N ALA A 47 26.49 20.89 8.03
CA ALA A 47 27.04 20.06 9.09
C ALA A 47 28.57 20.25 9.07
N LYS A 48 29.14 20.89 10.11
CA LYS A 48 30.56 21.35 10.13
C LYS A 48 31.57 20.24 9.83
N ASN A 49 31.21 18.99 10.12
CA ASN A 49 31.94 17.78 9.79
C ASN A 49 32.05 17.52 8.27
N GLU A 50 31.05 17.89 7.46
CA GLU A 50 31.08 17.70 6.00
C GLU A 50 32.11 18.57 5.28
N LEU A 51 32.64 19.59 5.95
CA LEU A 51 33.76 20.40 5.45
C LEU A 51 35.11 19.66 5.55
N ASP A 52 35.19 18.59 6.32
CA ASP A 52 36.40 17.77 6.47
C ASP A 52 36.40 16.61 5.46
N ILE A 53 37.47 16.48 4.68
CA ILE A 53 37.68 15.37 3.75
C ILE A 53 37.62 14.02 4.48
N ASN A 54 38.15 13.96 5.71
CA ASN A 54 38.16 12.72 6.49
C ASN A 54 36.76 12.24 6.86
N TYR A 55 35.79 13.14 7.02
CA TYR A 55 34.39 12.75 7.25
C TYR A 55 33.87 11.88 6.11
N TRP A 56 34.07 12.31 4.86
CA TRP A 56 33.63 11.59 3.67
C TRP A 56 34.38 10.27 3.47
N LEU A 57 35.71 10.28 3.64
CA LEU A 57 36.53 9.07 3.53
C LEU A 57 36.15 8.04 4.60
N ASN A 58 35.93 8.48 5.84
CA ASN A 58 35.50 7.60 6.92
C ASN A 58 34.10 7.03 6.67
N ASN A 59 33.16 7.83 6.17
CA ASN A 59 31.81 7.35 5.82
C ASN A 59 31.87 6.26 4.73
N ALA A 60 32.65 6.48 3.67
CA ALA A 60 32.87 5.50 2.62
C ALA A 60 33.53 4.22 3.14
N GLN A 61 34.59 4.34 3.94
CA GLN A 61 35.30 3.20 4.51
C GLN A 61 34.39 2.39 5.46
N ASN A 62 33.61 3.06 6.31
CA ASN A 62 32.65 2.41 7.20
C ASN A 62 31.55 1.67 6.43
N THR A 63 31.05 2.26 5.34
CA THR A 63 30.05 1.62 4.48
C THR A 63 30.63 0.37 3.80
N ALA A 64 31.84 0.46 3.25
CA ALA A 64 32.53 -0.67 2.64
C ALA A 64 32.80 -1.79 3.66
N GLN A 65 33.24 -1.43 4.88
CA GLN A 65 33.48 -2.38 5.96
C GLN A 65 32.19 -3.07 6.39
N LYS A 66 31.08 -2.32 6.55
CA LYS A 66 29.76 -2.89 6.87
C LYS A 66 29.30 -3.92 5.84
N LEU A 67 29.57 -3.69 4.55
CA LEU A 67 29.26 -4.64 3.48
C LEU A 67 30.20 -5.84 3.46
N PHE A 68 31.48 -5.63 3.73
CA PHE A 68 32.49 -6.70 3.79
C PHE A 68 32.23 -7.67 4.96
N ASP A 69 31.86 -7.12 6.12
CA ASP A 69 31.58 -7.89 7.34
C ASP A 69 30.19 -8.53 7.34
N HIS A 70 29.35 -8.23 6.35
CA HIS A 70 28.00 -8.75 6.29
C HIS A 70 27.99 -10.24 5.87
N GLU A 71 27.57 -11.10 6.80
CA GLU A 71 27.26 -12.49 6.51
C GLU A 71 25.80 -12.67 6.12
N GLU A 72 25.55 -13.28 4.96
CA GLU A 72 24.19 -13.60 4.52
C GLU A 72 23.49 -14.55 5.50
N ASN A 73 22.31 -14.16 5.96
CA ASN A 73 21.45 -15.05 6.74
C ASN A 73 20.78 -16.09 5.82
N LYS A 74 21.31 -17.31 5.84
CA LYS A 74 20.80 -18.46 5.07
C LYS A 74 19.76 -19.32 5.80
N ARG A 75 19.31 -18.89 7.00
CA ARG A 75 18.30 -19.62 7.77
C ARG A 75 16.90 -19.38 7.19
N VAL A 76 15.99 -20.32 7.42
CA VAL A 76 14.58 -20.16 7.06
C VAL A 76 13.93 -19.10 7.96
N ALA A 77 13.24 -18.13 7.35
CA ALA A 77 12.54 -17.09 8.09
C ALA A 77 11.35 -17.68 8.86
N LYS A 78 11.34 -17.49 10.19
CA LYS A 78 10.19 -17.83 11.03
C LYS A 78 9.02 -16.86 10.78
N ASN A 79 9.32 -15.56 10.73
CA ASN A 79 8.35 -14.49 10.55
C ASN A 79 8.68 -13.70 9.28
N VAL A 80 7.65 -13.23 8.59
CA VAL A 80 7.77 -12.32 7.44
C VAL A 80 6.88 -11.13 7.70
N ILE A 81 7.46 -9.93 7.72
CA ILE A 81 6.71 -8.67 7.79
C ILE A 81 6.97 -7.93 6.49
N MET A 82 5.90 -7.65 5.75
CA MET A 82 5.95 -6.90 4.50
C MET A 82 5.33 -5.54 4.70
N PHE A 83 6.13 -4.50 4.55
CA PHE A 83 5.65 -3.13 4.55
C PHE A 83 5.50 -2.61 3.12
N LEU A 84 4.35 -2.00 2.82
CA LEU A 84 3.98 -1.44 1.53
C LEU A 84 3.66 0.05 1.69
N GLY A 85 4.47 0.92 1.09
CA GLY A 85 4.12 2.34 0.94
C GLY A 85 3.37 2.55 -0.36
N ASP A 86 2.05 2.69 -0.31
CA ASP A 86 1.25 2.87 -1.52
C ASP A 86 1.60 4.23 -2.16
N GLY A 87 1.84 4.27 -3.48
CA GLY A 87 2.33 5.46 -4.17
C GLY A 87 3.74 5.93 -3.77
N MET A 88 4.50 5.16 -2.97
CA MET A 88 5.83 5.56 -2.48
C MET A 88 6.93 5.42 -3.56
N SER A 89 7.05 6.43 -4.41
CA SER A 89 8.11 6.53 -5.41
C SER A 89 9.49 6.80 -4.80
N ILE A 90 10.56 6.59 -5.58
CA ILE A 90 11.93 6.95 -5.16
C ILE A 90 12.05 8.45 -4.83
N SER A 91 11.37 9.32 -5.61
CA SER A 91 11.33 10.75 -5.32
C SER A 91 10.55 11.06 -4.04
N THR A 92 9.50 10.30 -3.72
CA THR A 92 8.79 10.41 -2.44
C THR A 92 9.72 10.07 -1.26
N VAL A 93 10.53 9.02 -1.37
CA VAL A 93 11.52 8.64 -0.36
C VAL A 93 12.59 9.74 -0.17
N ALA A 94 13.08 10.33 -1.27
CA ALA A 94 14.03 11.44 -1.21
C ALA A 94 13.41 12.68 -0.55
N MET A 95 12.17 13.02 -0.93
CA MET A 95 11.42 14.13 -0.33
C MET A 95 11.21 13.94 1.17
N ALA A 96 10.79 12.75 1.60
CA ALA A 96 10.60 12.42 3.02
C ALA A 96 11.91 12.52 3.81
N ARG A 97 13.03 12.11 3.21
CA ARG A 97 14.37 12.22 3.82
C ARG A 97 14.75 13.67 4.10
N VAL A 98 14.64 14.53 3.09
CA VAL A 98 14.94 15.97 3.23
C VAL A 98 14.03 16.60 4.29
N TYR A 99 12.75 16.26 4.28
CA TYR A 99 11.79 16.75 5.27
C TYR A 99 12.12 16.31 6.70
N ALA A 100 12.60 15.08 6.91
CA ALA A 100 12.95 14.54 8.22
C ALA A 100 14.17 15.20 8.89
N GLY A 101 14.88 16.07 8.17
CA GLY A 101 15.95 16.89 8.74
C GLY A 101 17.23 16.93 7.93
N GLY A 102 17.14 16.91 6.59
CA GLY A 102 18.26 17.07 5.67
C GLY A 102 18.53 15.88 4.74
N GLU A 103 19.21 16.13 3.62
CA GLU A 103 19.60 15.13 2.63
C GLU A 103 20.44 13.99 3.21
N GLU A 104 21.22 14.28 4.25
CA GLU A 104 22.13 13.36 4.94
C GLU A 104 21.43 12.40 5.91
N LYS A 105 20.16 12.68 6.27
CA LYS A 105 19.39 11.80 7.14
C LYS A 105 19.16 10.44 6.49
N GLN A 106 19.18 9.39 7.31
CA GLN A 106 18.81 8.06 6.87
C GLN A 106 17.43 7.71 7.44
N LEU A 107 16.50 7.37 6.56
CA LEU A 107 15.26 6.71 6.96
C LEU A 107 15.60 5.30 7.47
N ALA A 108 14.77 4.76 8.35
CA ALA A 108 14.99 3.48 9.00
C ALA A 108 15.33 2.33 8.01
N PHE A 109 14.54 2.19 6.94
CA PHE A 109 14.76 1.16 5.90
C PHE A 109 15.97 1.45 5.00
N SER A 110 16.52 2.68 4.98
CA SER A 110 17.78 2.97 4.27
C SER A 110 18.98 2.23 4.87
N ASN A 111 18.84 1.66 6.07
CA ASN A 111 19.86 0.84 6.70
C ASN A 111 19.88 -0.62 6.18
N PHE A 112 18.87 -1.03 5.43
CA PHE A 112 18.82 -2.37 4.83
C PHE A 112 19.92 -2.51 3.78
N LEU A 113 20.64 -3.63 3.85
CA LEU A 113 21.78 -3.89 2.98
C LEU A 113 21.36 -4.32 1.57
N ASN A 114 20.17 -4.92 1.43
CA ASN A 114 19.65 -5.40 0.18
C ASN A 114 18.66 -4.39 -0.40
N ILE A 115 18.97 -3.90 -1.61
CA ILE A 115 18.12 -2.98 -2.36
C ILE A 115 17.90 -3.57 -3.76
N GLY A 116 16.66 -3.53 -4.24
CA GLY A 116 16.29 -3.97 -5.57
C GLY A 116 15.33 -2.98 -6.24
N MET A 117 15.15 -3.12 -7.55
CA MET A 117 14.16 -2.37 -8.32
C MET A 117 13.06 -3.31 -8.81
N ALA A 118 11.81 -2.86 -8.75
CA ALA A 118 10.64 -3.61 -9.21
C ALA A 118 10.03 -2.96 -10.47
N LYS A 119 9.67 -3.79 -11.47
CA LYS A 119 8.93 -3.34 -12.67
C LYS A 119 7.43 -3.53 -12.44
N THR A 120 6.70 -2.43 -12.25
CA THR A 120 5.36 -2.45 -11.65
C THR A 120 4.18 -2.57 -12.62
N TYR A 121 4.40 -2.54 -13.95
CA TYR A 121 3.32 -2.61 -14.95
C TYR A 121 2.28 -3.73 -14.69
N CYS A 122 0.98 -3.47 -14.89
CA CYS A 122 -0.05 -4.51 -14.99
C CYS A 122 0.08 -5.22 -16.34
N VAL A 123 -0.49 -6.41 -16.51
CA VAL A 123 -0.43 -7.12 -17.80
C VAL A 123 -0.96 -6.28 -18.96
N ASN A 124 -2.02 -5.50 -18.72
CA ASN A 124 -2.71 -4.67 -19.72
C ASN A 124 -2.44 -3.16 -19.60
N TYR A 125 -1.65 -2.69 -18.62
CA TYR A 125 -1.36 -1.25 -18.42
C TYR A 125 0.09 -1.00 -18.00
N GLN A 126 0.72 0.02 -18.60
CA GLN A 126 2.09 0.41 -18.27
C GLN A 126 2.20 1.09 -16.89
N VAL A 127 1.29 2.04 -16.62
CA VAL A 127 1.13 2.65 -15.30
C VAL A 127 0.10 1.82 -14.56
N PRO A 128 0.49 1.11 -13.49
CA PRO A 128 -0.41 0.20 -12.80
C PRO A 128 -1.35 0.93 -11.85
N ASP A 129 -2.32 0.19 -11.31
CA ASP A 129 -3.02 0.56 -10.08
C ASP A 129 -2.61 -0.34 -8.89
N SER A 130 -3.12 -0.02 -7.70
CA SER A 130 -2.89 -0.80 -6.48
C SER A 130 -3.42 -2.23 -6.55
N ALA A 131 -4.49 -2.51 -7.31
CA ALA A 131 -5.09 -3.85 -7.36
C ALA A 131 -4.21 -4.87 -8.10
N CYS A 132 -3.80 -4.53 -9.32
CA CYS A 132 -2.99 -5.45 -10.11
C CYS A 132 -1.60 -5.66 -9.46
N THR A 133 -1.07 -4.63 -8.81
CA THR A 133 0.22 -4.71 -8.11
C THR A 133 0.11 -5.53 -6.84
N ALA A 134 -0.98 -5.41 -6.07
CA ALA A 134 -1.25 -6.26 -4.91
C ALA A 134 -1.24 -7.74 -5.26
N THR A 135 -1.90 -8.11 -6.36
CA THR A 135 -1.85 -9.49 -6.88
C THR A 135 -0.41 -9.92 -7.21
N ALA A 136 0.39 -9.03 -7.82
CA ALA A 136 1.77 -9.33 -8.16
C ALA A 136 2.67 -9.53 -6.93
N TYR A 137 2.65 -8.61 -5.95
CA TYR A 137 3.58 -8.68 -4.82
C TYR A 137 3.11 -9.60 -3.69
N LEU A 138 1.81 -9.93 -3.61
CA LEU A 138 1.29 -10.87 -2.60
C LEU A 138 1.13 -12.29 -3.12
N ALA A 139 0.77 -12.48 -4.38
CA ALA A 139 0.53 -13.81 -4.96
C ALA A 139 1.59 -14.24 -5.99
N GLY A 140 2.51 -13.35 -6.38
CA GLY A 140 3.58 -13.67 -7.34
C GLY A 140 3.11 -13.74 -8.80
N VAL A 141 1.89 -13.29 -9.11
CA VAL A 141 1.28 -13.35 -10.44
C VAL A 141 0.87 -11.94 -10.86
N LYS A 142 1.33 -11.48 -12.03
CA LYS A 142 0.84 -10.21 -12.60
C LYS A 142 -0.59 -10.37 -13.09
N ALA A 143 -1.41 -9.36 -12.82
CA ALA A 143 -2.83 -9.33 -13.15
C ALA A 143 -3.18 -8.12 -14.04
N ASN A 144 -4.46 -8.03 -14.40
CA ASN A 144 -5.00 -6.88 -15.11
C ASN A 144 -5.26 -5.72 -14.13
N TYR A 145 -5.20 -4.50 -14.63
CA TYR A 145 -5.63 -3.28 -13.94
C TYR A 145 -7.03 -3.47 -13.31
N GLU A 146 -7.25 -2.92 -12.11
CA GLU A 146 -8.47 -3.05 -11.27
C GLU A 146 -8.77 -4.42 -10.67
N THR A 147 -8.12 -5.50 -11.13
CA THR A 147 -8.39 -6.86 -10.65
C THR A 147 -7.55 -7.23 -9.43
N ILE A 148 -8.13 -7.97 -8.49
CA ILE A 148 -7.50 -8.41 -7.24
C ILE A 148 -7.54 -9.93 -7.16
N GLY A 149 -6.40 -10.56 -6.90
CA GLY A 149 -6.32 -11.99 -6.57
C GLY A 149 -6.69 -12.93 -7.72
N VAL A 150 -6.87 -12.42 -8.94
CA VAL A 150 -7.17 -13.20 -10.14
C VAL A 150 -6.09 -12.96 -11.20
N ASN A 151 -5.83 -13.95 -12.05
CA ASN A 151 -4.85 -13.81 -13.12
C ASN A 151 -5.40 -12.96 -14.29
N ALA A 152 -4.54 -12.64 -15.26
CA ALA A 152 -4.89 -11.77 -16.38
C ALA A 152 -5.89 -12.35 -17.40
N GLN A 153 -6.41 -13.57 -17.20
CA GLN A 153 -7.53 -14.08 -17.99
C GLN A 153 -8.86 -13.43 -17.60
N VAL A 154 -8.97 -12.90 -16.37
CA VAL A 154 -10.16 -12.20 -15.90
C VAL A 154 -10.13 -10.74 -16.36
N PRO A 155 -11.06 -10.30 -17.22
CA PRO A 155 -11.19 -8.89 -17.57
C PRO A 155 -11.68 -8.07 -16.37
N SER A 156 -11.32 -6.78 -16.33
CA SER A 156 -11.92 -5.88 -15.34
C SER A 156 -13.44 -5.83 -15.51
N ASN A 157 -14.16 -5.76 -14.39
CA ASN A 157 -15.62 -5.69 -14.30
C ASN A 157 -16.40 -6.95 -14.78
N ASP A 158 -15.74 -8.06 -15.09
CA ASP A 158 -16.42 -9.28 -15.51
C ASP A 158 -16.88 -10.13 -14.32
N CYS A 159 -18.16 -9.97 -13.95
CA CYS A 159 -18.82 -10.71 -12.86
C CYS A 159 -18.78 -12.24 -13.03
N THR A 160 -18.68 -12.74 -14.27
CA THR A 160 -18.74 -14.19 -14.52
C THR A 160 -17.35 -14.79 -14.52
N ALA A 161 -16.39 -14.11 -15.15
CA ALA A 161 -15.01 -14.57 -15.22
C ALA A 161 -14.34 -14.64 -13.83
N GLU A 162 -14.69 -13.74 -12.91
CA GLU A 162 -14.15 -13.78 -11.55
C GLU A 162 -14.61 -14.98 -10.72
N LEU A 163 -15.70 -15.66 -11.10
CA LEU A 163 -16.20 -16.84 -10.39
C LEU A 163 -15.41 -18.11 -10.73
N ASP A 164 -14.62 -18.09 -11.80
CA ASP A 164 -13.77 -19.21 -12.17
C ASP A 164 -12.55 -19.31 -11.24
N LYS A 165 -12.67 -20.22 -10.26
CA LYS A 165 -11.62 -20.51 -9.27
C LYS A 165 -10.29 -20.95 -9.89
N SER A 166 -10.27 -21.43 -11.13
CA SER A 166 -9.01 -21.77 -11.82
C SER A 166 -8.15 -20.55 -12.13
N THR A 167 -8.75 -19.35 -12.14
CA THR A 167 -8.05 -18.07 -12.34
C THR A 167 -7.59 -17.42 -11.04
N HIS A 168 -8.04 -17.93 -9.89
CA HIS A 168 -7.71 -17.38 -8.57
C HIS A 168 -6.25 -17.67 -8.22
N THR A 169 -5.60 -16.68 -7.61
CA THR A 169 -4.19 -16.74 -7.21
C THR A 169 -4.08 -16.82 -5.70
N HIS A 170 -3.16 -17.60 -5.17
CA HIS A 170 -3.00 -17.72 -3.71
C HIS A 170 -1.92 -16.76 -3.19
N SER A 171 -2.33 -15.89 -2.26
CA SER A 171 -1.44 -14.94 -1.60
C SER A 171 -0.47 -15.61 -0.63
N ILE A 172 0.62 -14.93 -0.30
CA ILE A 172 1.57 -15.35 0.74
C ILE A 172 0.91 -15.56 2.11
N ALA A 173 -0.20 -14.87 2.42
CA ALA A 173 -0.97 -15.15 3.62
C ALA A 173 -1.62 -16.54 3.59
N LYS A 174 -2.19 -16.94 2.44
CA LYS A 174 -2.70 -18.32 2.24
C LYS A 174 -1.58 -19.34 2.45
N TRP A 175 -0.42 -19.13 1.82
CA TRP A 175 0.74 -20.01 1.98
C TRP A 175 1.24 -20.09 3.43
N ALA A 176 1.20 -18.98 4.17
CA ALA A 176 1.56 -18.95 5.59
C ALA A 176 0.57 -19.78 6.44
N ILE A 177 -0.73 -19.56 6.24
CA ILE A 177 -1.81 -20.30 6.91
C ILE A 177 -1.70 -21.81 6.62
N ASP A 178 -1.49 -22.20 5.36
CA ASP A 178 -1.33 -23.60 4.96
C ASP A 178 -0.09 -24.26 5.61
N ALA A 179 0.96 -23.47 5.88
CA ALA A 179 2.14 -23.90 6.63
C ALA A 179 1.92 -23.92 8.17
N GLY A 180 0.72 -23.57 8.64
CA GLY A 180 0.36 -23.48 10.05
C GLY A 180 0.90 -22.24 10.77
N LYS A 181 1.33 -21.22 10.03
CA LYS A 181 1.69 -19.90 10.57
C LYS A 181 0.44 -19.03 10.68
N ASP A 182 0.51 -18.01 11.52
CA ASP A 182 -0.55 -17.00 11.56
C ASP A 182 -0.36 -15.98 10.43
N ALA A 183 -1.45 -15.31 10.05
CA ALA A 183 -1.42 -14.22 9.08
C ALA A 183 -2.28 -13.04 9.56
N GLY A 184 -1.86 -11.82 9.24
CA GLY A 184 -2.63 -10.62 9.53
C GLY A 184 -2.30 -9.46 8.61
N LEU A 185 -3.12 -8.41 8.69
CA LEU A 185 -2.95 -7.16 7.97
C LEU A 185 -3.14 -5.95 8.88
N VAL A 186 -2.37 -4.91 8.60
CA VAL A 186 -2.46 -3.58 9.19
C VAL A 186 -2.42 -2.56 8.05
N THR A 187 -3.36 -1.63 7.99
CA THR A 187 -3.39 -0.58 6.98
C THR A 187 -3.92 0.74 7.52
N THR A 188 -3.50 1.87 6.94
CA THR A 188 -4.16 3.16 7.14
C THR A 188 -5.30 3.44 6.14
N THR A 189 -5.62 2.47 5.27
CA THR A 189 -6.76 2.55 4.34
C THR A 189 -7.96 1.77 4.88
N ARG A 190 -8.96 1.52 4.04
CA ARG A 190 -10.02 0.58 4.39
C ARG A 190 -9.42 -0.82 4.30
N VAL A 191 -9.76 -1.73 5.21
CA VAL A 191 -9.26 -3.11 5.14
C VAL A 191 -9.74 -3.86 3.88
N THR A 192 -10.74 -3.29 3.19
CA THR A 192 -11.30 -3.69 1.89
C THR A 192 -10.68 -2.98 0.69
N HIS A 193 -9.74 -2.06 0.90
CA HIS A 193 -9.02 -1.39 -0.18
C HIS A 193 -8.14 -2.39 -0.96
N ALA A 194 -7.73 -2.01 -2.17
CA ALA A 194 -7.07 -2.93 -3.10
C ALA A 194 -5.80 -3.61 -2.55
N SER A 195 -4.92 -2.85 -1.90
CA SER A 195 -3.66 -3.35 -1.34
C SER A 195 -3.89 -4.44 -0.26
N PRO A 196 -4.65 -4.22 0.83
CA PRO A 196 -4.93 -5.26 1.81
C PRO A 196 -5.82 -6.38 1.24
N ALA A 197 -6.76 -6.06 0.34
CA ALA A 197 -7.63 -7.06 -0.30
C ALA A 197 -6.86 -8.09 -1.11
N GLY A 198 -5.71 -7.75 -1.70
CA GLY A 198 -4.84 -8.72 -2.39
C GLY A 198 -4.33 -9.87 -1.52
N LEU A 199 -4.48 -9.79 -0.20
CA LEU A 199 -4.18 -10.90 0.70
C LEU A 199 -5.25 -11.99 0.68
N TYR A 200 -6.51 -11.64 0.44
CA TYR A 200 -7.61 -12.55 0.74
C TYR A 200 -8.74 -12.58 -0.29
N ALA A 201 -8.87 -11.56 -1.13
CA ALA A 201 -10.00 -11.41 -2.05
C ALA A 201 -9.64 -11.82 -3.48
N HIS A 202 -10.67 -12.27 -4.19
CA HIS A 202 -10.68 -12.52 -5.62
C HIS A 202 -11.83 -11.71 -6.23
N THR A 203 -11.51 -10.70 -7.04
CA THR A 203 -12.50 -9.85 -7.70
C THR A 203 -11.95 -9.27 -8.99
N SER A 204 -12.81 -9.13 -9.99
CA SER A 204 -12.57 -8.43 -11.25
C SER A 204 -12.65 -6.91 -11.12
N ASN A 205 -13.15 -6.38 -9.99
CA ASN A 205 -13.16 -4.94 -9.73
C ASN A 205 -12.89 -4.64 -8.25
N ARG A 206 -11.78 -3.94 -8.00
CA ARG A 206 -11.37 -3.41 -6.69
C ARG A 206 -12.40 -2.53 -5.98
N ASN A 207 -13.36 -1.94 -6.70
CA ASN A 207 -14.37 -1.05 -6.12
C ASN A 207 -15.53 -1.81 -5.47
N ARG A 208 -15.62 -3.14 -5.65
CA ARG A 208 -16.66 -4.01 -5.04
C ARG A 208 -16.39 -4.26 -3.55
N GLU A 209 -16.14 -3.19 -2.79
CA GLU A 209 -15.81 -3.26 -1.37
C GLU A 209 -16.99 -3.74 -0.51
N ASN A 210 -18.21 -3.45 -0.93
CA ASN A 210 -19.48 -3.87 -0.32
C ASN A 210 -20.51 -4.28 -1.41
N ASP A 211 -21.61 -4.89 -1.00
CA ASP A 211 -22.68 -5.39 -1.88
C ASP A 211 -23.37 -4.29 -2.71
N ALA A 212 -23.43 -3.04 -2.21
CA ALA A 212 -23.99 -1.92 -2.96
C ALA A 212 -23.15 -1.57 -4.19
N GLU A 213 -21.82 -1.69 -4.10
CA GLU A 213 -20.93 -1.47 -5.25
C GLU A 213 -21.00 -2.64 -6.24
N VAL A 214 -21.21 -3.88 -5.76
CA VAL A 214 -21.50 -5.04 -6.63
C VAL A 214 -22.76 -4.82 -7.46
N MET A 215 -23.85 -4.36 -6.83
CA MET A 215 -25.10 -4.03 -7.54
C MET A 215 -24.93 -2.88 -8.53
N LYS A 216 -24.17 -1.85 -8.17
CA LYS A 216 -23.91 -0.69 -9.02
C LYS A 216 -23.10 -1.04 -10.27
N ASP A 217 -22.22 -2.03 -10.17
CA ASP A 217 -21.48 -2.60 -11.30
C ASP A 217 -22.35 -3.51 -12.20
N GLY A 218 -23.60 -3.79 -11.82
CA GLY A 218 -24.52 -4.64 -12.56
C GLY A 218 -24.33 -6.14 -12.32
N CYS A 219 -23.58 -6.52 -11.28
CA CYS A 219 -23.47 -7.90 -10.84
C CYS A 219 -24.57 -8.27 -9.84
N ASP A 220 -24.82 -9.57 -9.68
CA ASP A 220 -25.74 -10.08 -8.66
C ASP A 220 -24.98 -10.34 -7.33
N PRO A 221 -25.25 -9.57 -6.25
CA PRO A 221 -24.57 -9.71 -4.96
C PRO A 221 -24.82 -11.03 -4.24
N GLU A 222 -25.81 -11.83 -4.68
CA GLU A 222 -26.01 -13.19 -4.18
C GLU A 222 -24.98 -14.18 -4.74
N THR A 223 -24.42 -13.88 -5.92
CA THR A 223 -23.44 -14.75 -6.61
C THR A 223 -22.03 -14.19 -6.55
N VAL A 224 -21.88 -12.88 -6.68
CA VAL A 224 -20.62 -12.15 -6.60
C VAL A 224 -20.44 -11.63 -5.19
N GLU A 225 -19.46 -12.19 -4.47
CA GLU A 225 -19.16 -11.76 -3.11
C GLU A 225 -18.34 -10.47 -3.12
N ASP A 226 -18.83 -9.46 -2.41
CA ASP A 226 -18.07 -8.24 -2.13
C ASP A 226 -16.82 -8.51 -1.27
N ILE A 227 -15.84 -7.62 -1.36
CA ILE A 227 -14.54 -7.78 -0.67
C ILE A 227 -14.75 -7.88 0.85
N ALA A 228 -15.65 -7.11 1.47
CA ALA A 228 -15.92 -7.21 2.91
C ALA A 228 -16.46 -8.60 3.29
N LYS A 229 -17.38 -9.15 2.49
CA LYS A 229 -17.87 -10.54 2.68
C LYS A 229 -16.76 -11.56 2.51
N GLN A 230 -15.86 -11.39 1.53
CA GLN A 230 -14.70 -12.27 1.36
C GLN A 230 -13.70 -12.16 2.52
N LEU A 231 -13.56 -10.99 3.17
CA LEU A 231 -12.75 -10.85 4.38
C LEU A 231 -13.31 -11.66 5.55
N VAL A 232 -14.64 -11.67 5.72
CA VAL A 232 -15.27 -12.34 6.87
C VAL A 232 -15.48 -13.84 6.64
N HIS A 233 -15.91 -14.23 5.44
CA HIS A 233 -16.35 -15.58 5.12
C HIS A 233 -15.43 -16.33 4.14
N GLY A 234 -14.59 -15.61 3.42
CA GLY A 234 -13.69 -16.18 2.40
C GLY A 234 -12.60 -17.06 2.98
N GLU A 235 -11.99 -17.88 2.13
CA GLU A 235 -11.03 -18.91 2.53
C GLU A 235 -9.87 -18.37 3.38
N VAL A 236 -9.25 -17.27 2.92
CA VAL A 236 -8.13 -16.63 3.64
C VAL A 236 -8.64 -15.68 4.72
N GLY A 237 -9.61 -14.82 4.38
CA GLY A 237 -10.07 -13.73 5.23
C GLY A 237 -10.51 -14.23 6.61
N LYS A 238 -11.37 -15.26 6.65
CA LYS A 238 -11.88 -15.84 7.91
C LYS A 238 -10.78 -16.42 8.80
N GLN A 239 -9.61 -16.72 8.22
CA GLN A 239 -8.47 -17.33 8.90
C GLN A 239 -7.44 -16.31 9.37
N LEU A 240 -7.53 -15.04 8.96
CA LEU A 240 -6.66 -13.99 9.48
C LEU A 240 -6.84 -13.81 11.00
N LYS A 241 -5.70 -13.70 11.69
CA LYS A 241 -5.65 -13.55 13.15
C LYS A 241 -5.70 -12.08 13.58
N VAL A 242 -5.22 -11.17 12.72
CA VAL A 242 -5.24 -9.74 12.97
C VAL A 242 -5.66 -8.99 11.71
N ILE A 243 -6.64 -8.10 11.84
CA ILE A 243 -7.13 -7.21 10.78
C ILE A 243 -7.28 -5.82 11.39
N LEU A 244 -6.37 -4.89 11.07
CA LEU A 244 -6.39 -3.53 11.62
C LEU A 244 -6.39 -2.49 10.49
N GLY A 245 -7.30 -1.52 10.55
CA GLY A 245 -7.35 -0.40 9.62
C GLY A 245 -8.66 0.37 9.73
N GLY A 246 -9.12 0.99 8.65
CA GLY A 246 -10.43 1.63 8.59
C GLY A 246 -11.47 0.79 7.85
N GLY A 247 -12.64 1.38 7.61
CA GLY A 247 -13.63 0.89 6.65
C GLY A 247 -14.91 0.34 7.26
N ARG A 248 -15.27 0.75 8.49
CA ARG A 248 -16.50 0.25 9.16
C ARG A 248 -17.74 0.34 8.28
N ARG A 249 -17.86 1.38 7.45
CA ARG A 249 -19.02 1.58 6.57
C ARG A 249 -19.23 0.46 5.56
N GLU A 250 -18.18 -0.29 5.19
CA GLU A 250 -18.27 -1.39 4.22
C GLU A 250 -18.87 -2.68 4.86
N PHE A 251 -18.90 -2.74 6.19
CA PHE A 251 -19.36 -3.91 6.98
C PHE A 251 -20.75 -3.73 7.59
N LEU A 252 -21.28 -2.50 7.62
CA LEU A 252 -22.53 -2.15 8.28
C LEU A 252 -23.63 -1.81 7.27
N HIS A 253 -24.88 -2.15 7.59
CA HIS A 253 -26.07 -1.70 6.88
C HIS A 253 -26.58 -0.38 7.48
N ASN A 254 -27.66 -0.41 8.28
CA ASN A 254 -28.24 0.76 8.94
C ASN A 254 -27.77 0.91 10.39
N ASP A 255 -26.98 -0.04 10.90
CA ASP A 255 -26.35 0.09 12.21
C ASP A 255 -25.53 1.39 12.26
N PRO A 256 -25.73 2.23 13.29
CA PRO A 256 -25.02 3.50 13.40
C PRO A 256 -23.54 3.24 13.69
N ASP A 257 -22.67 3.92 12.94
CA ASP A 257 -21.24 3.94 13.21
C ASP A 257 -20.97 4.42 14.65
N PRO A 258 -20.12 3.72 15.43
CA PRO A 258 -19.92 4.02 16.84
C PRO A 258 -19.28 5.40 17.10
N GLU A 259 -18.64 6.00 16.10
CA GLU A 259 -17.98 7.29 16.22
C GLU A 259 -18.81 8.42 15.60
N THR A 260 -19.35 8.22 14.39
CA THR A 260 -20.05 9.28 13.64
C THR A 260 -21.57 9.21 13.75
N GLY A 261 -22.12 8.06 14.13
CA GLY A 261 -23.56 7.78 14.11
C GLY A 261 -24.15 7.61 12.70
N GLU A 262 -23.33 7.67 11.65
CA GLU A 262 -23.77 7.48 10.26
C GLU A 262 -24.05 6.01 9.96
N SER A 263 -25.00 5.74 9.07
CA SER A 263 -25.26 4.38 8.59
C SER A 263 -24.13 3.89 7.67
N GLY A 264 -23.93 2.58 7.63
CA GLY A 264 -23.04 1.95 6.67
C GLY A 264 -23.59 1.91 5.25
N LYS A 265 -22.82 1.31 4.35
CA LYS A 265 -23.08 1.28 2.91
C LYS A 265 -23.83 0.05 2.45
N ARG A 266 -23.81 -1.05 3.22
CA ARG A 266 -24.41 -2.31 2.80
C ARG A 266 -25.90 -2.14 2.50
N LYS A 267 -26.48 -3.02 1.67
CA LYS A 267 -27.90 -3.02 1.30
C LYS A 267 -28.59 -4.36 1.54
N ASP A 268 -27.84 -5.36 1.96
CA ASP A 268 -28.27 -6.72 2.27
C ASP A 268 -28.76 -6.93 3.72
N ASN A 269 -28.89 -5.86 4.51
CA ASN A 269 -29.26 -5.89 5.94
C ASN A 269 -28.28 -6.67 6.83
N ARG A 270 -27.02 -6.84 6.42
CA ARG A 270 -26.02 -7.58 7.21
C ARG A 270 -25.13 -6.66 8.04
N ASN A 271 -24.70 -7.19 9.18
CA ASN A 271 -23.67 -6.61 10.02
C ASN A 271 -22.49 -7.58 10.04
N LEU A 272 -21.54 -7.37 9.13
CA LEU A 272 -20.42 -8.28 8.94
C LEU A 272 -19.43 -8.26 10.13
N ILE A 273 -19.44 -7.20 10.95
CA ILE A 273 -18.64 -7.15 12.19
C ILE A 273 -19.21 -8.16 13.19
N GLN A 274 -20.54 -8.15 13.38
CA GLN A 274 -21.20 -9.11 14.26
C GLN A 274 -21.06 -10.53 13.74
N GLU A 275 -21.24 -10.75 12.44
CA GLU A 275 -21.03 -12.08 11.84
C GLU A 275 -19.58 -12.57 12.05
N TRP A 276 -18.59 -11.69 11.93
CA TRP A 276 -17.20 -12.06 12.22
C TRP A 276 -17.01 -12.48 13.69
N LEU A 277 -17.69 -11.83 14.65
CA LEU A 277 -17.68 -12.24 16.05
C LEU A 277 -18.38 -13.60 16.25
N ASP A 278 -19.52 -13.81 15.59
CA ASP A 278 -20.36 -15.01 15.71
C ASP A 278 -19.72 -16.26 15.07
N LEU A 279 -18.78 -16.07 14.14
CA LEU A 279 -17.98 -17.13 13.52
C LEU A 279 -16.90 -17.73 14.45
N ALA A 280 -16.82 -17.31 15.72
CA ALA A 280 -15.88 -17.87 16.68
C ALA A 280 -16.10 -19.38 16.88
N ASP A 281 -15.03 -20.16 16.77
CA ASP A 281 -15.05 -21.58 17.14
C ASP A 281 -15.26 -21.73 18.66
N GLU A 282 -15.70 -22.91 19.13
CA GLU A 282 -15.89 -23.16 20.57
C GLU A 282 -14.58 -22.91 21.34
N GLY A 283 -14.61 -21.92 22.23
CA GLY A 283 -13.44 -21.51 23.03
C GLY A 283 -12.51 -20.51 22.34
N GLU A 284 -12.77 -20.08 21.10
CA GLU A 284 -12.03 -19.00 20.43
C GLU A 284 -12.52 -17.64 20.90
N ASN A 285 -11.59 -16.77 21.33
CA ASN A 285 -11.91 -15.39 21.69
C ASN A 285 -11.61 -14.43 20.52
N ARG A 286 -12.69 -13.97 19.88
CA ARG A 286 -12.66 -12.90 18.88
C ARG A 286 -12.95 -11.55 19.53
N THR A 287 -12.03 -10.61 19.36
CA THR A 287 -12.14 -9.26 19.92
C THR A 287 -12.29 -8.24 18.81
N TYR A 288 -13.32 -7.39 18.89
CA TYR A 288 -13.51 -6.23 18.03
C TYR A 288 -13.21 -4.94 18.79
N VAL A 289 -12.46 -4.02 18.16
CA VAL A 289 -12.17 -2.69 18.69
C VAL A 289 -12.34 -1.64 17.58
N TRP A 290 -12.67 -0.40 17.94
CA TRP A 290 -12.86 0.67 16.95
C TRP A 290 -12.15 1.98 17.31
N ASN A 291 -11.53 2.08 18.49
CA ASN A 291 -10.74 3.23 18.89
C ASN A 291 -9.39 2.79 19.50
N LYS A 292 -8.51 3.78 19.65
CA LYS A 292 -7.16 3.64 20.21
C LYS A 292 -7.17 3.08 21.63
N GLN A 293 -8.07 3.57 22.49
CA GLN A 293 -8.08 3.14 23.90
C GLN A 293 -8.40 1.65 24.00
N ASP A 294 -9.38 1.17 23.24
CA ASP A 294 -9.78 -0.23 23.20
C ASP A 294 -8.66 -1.09 22.60
N LEU A 295 -8.03 -0.64 21.50
CA LEU A 295 -6.86 -1.32 20.91
C LEU A 295 -5.74 -1.51 21.93
N LEU A 296 -5.37 -0.46 22.66
CA LEU A 296 -4.30 -0.52 23.66
C LEU A 296 -4.67 -1.41 24.84
N SER A 297 -5.97 -1.51 25.16
CA SER A 297 -6.51 -2.32 26.25
C SER A 297 -6.67 -3.81 25.88
N VAL A 298 -6.50 -4.20 24.62
CA VAL A 298 -6.58 -5.61 24.19
C VAL A 298 -5.59 -6.47 24.98
N ASN A 299 -6.14 -7.46 25.69
CA ASN A 299 -5.37 -8.49 26.35
C ASN A 299 -4.88 -9.53 25.33
N VAL A 300 -3.58 -9.47 25.01
CA VAL A 300 -2.95 -10.30 23.98
C VAL A 300 -2.92 -11.78 24.37
N ASP A 301 -2.89 -12.10 25.66
CA ASP A 301 -2.81 -13.48 26.14
C ASP A 301 -4.09 -14.26 25.87
N THR A 302 -5.23 -13.57 25.96
CA THR A 302 -6.56 -14.19 25.81
C THR A 302 -7.20 -13.94 24.44
N THR A 303 -6.68 -13.02 23.62
CA THR A 303 -7.28 -12.68 22.32
C THR A 303 -6.76 -13.60 21.22
N ASP A 304 -7.61 -14.45 20.66
CA ASP A 304 -7.22 -15.36 19.57
C ASP A 304 -7.30 -14.71 18.20
N ARG A 305 -8.27 -13.81 18.00
CA ARG A 305 -8.36 -12.98 16.79
C ARG A 305 -8.74 -11.54 17.14
N LEU A 306 -8.17 -10.61 16.41
CA LEU A 306 -8.38 -9.18 16.60
C LEU A 306 -8.86 -8.52 15.29
N LEU A 307 -10.04 -7.91 15.33
CA LEU A 307 -10.55 -7.01 14.29
C LEU A 307 -10.58 -5.58 14.86
N GLY A 308 -9.86 -4.67 14.21
CA GLY A 308 -9.80 -3.26 14.58
C GLY A 308 -10.16 -2.38 13.40
N LEU A 309 -11.30 -1.69 13.48
CA LEU A 309 -11.78 -0.79 12.42
C LEU A 309 -11.93 0.63 12.97
N PHE A 310 -10.98 1.52 12.67
CA PHE A 310 -10.77 2.77 13.39
C PHE A 310 -11.46 4.00 12.79
N ASP A 311 -11.86 3.95 11.52
CA ASP A 311 -12.61 5.04 10.86
C ASP A 311 -13.74 4.45 9.99
N PRO A 312 -14.86 5.16 9.73
CA PRO A 312 -15.89 4.68 8.80
C PRO A 312 -15.33 4.36 7.41
N SER A 313 -14.34 5.14 6.95
CA SER A 313 -13.66 5.01 5.67
C SER A 313 -12.17 4.72 5.90
N HIS A 314 -11.27 5.37 5.17
CA HIS A 314 -9.83 5.28 5.44
C HIS A 314 -9.51 5.97 6.76
N CYS A 315 -8.51 5.45 7.50
CA CYS A 315 -8.00 6.15 8.67
C CYS A 315 -7.58 7.58 8.32
N VAL A 316 -7.73 8.48 9.29
CA VAL A 316 -7.32 9.88 9.14
C VAL A 316 -5.83 10.01 8.81
N TYR A 317 -5.44 11.10 8.13
CA TYR A 317 -4.02 11.40 7.96
C TYR A 317 -3.36 11.68 9.31
N ASN A 318 -2.10 11.27 9.49
CA ASN A 318 -1.32 11.56 10.69
C ASN A 318 -1.35 13.05 11.08
N LEU A 319 -1.14 13.91 10.08
CA LEU A 319 -1.12 15.36 10.29
C LEU A 319 -2.46 15.88 10.81
N ASP A 320 -3.56 15.34 10.29
CA ASP A 320 -4.91 15.65 10.76
C ASP A 320 -5.14 15.14 12.18
N ARG A 321 -4.70 13.92 12.50
CA ARG A 321 -4.77 13.35 13.86
C ARG A 321 -4.12 14.28 14.88
N VAL A 322 -2.94 14.81 14.56
CA VAL A 322 -2.20 15.76 15.43
C VAL A 322 -2.89 17.12 15.49
N HIS A 323 -3.20 17.74 14.34
CA HIS A 323 -3.75 19.09 14.31
C HIS A 323 -5.19 19.19 14.82
N LYS A 324 -6.01 18.16 14.57
CA LYS A 324 -7.41 18.10 15.01
C LYS A 324 -7.56 17.43 16.38
N THR A 325 -6.44 17.02 17.02
CA THR A 325 -6.43 16.38 18.35
C THR A 325 -7.35 15.15 18.41
N LEU A 326 -7.27 14.30 17.39
CA LEU A 326 -8.07 13.07 17.31
C LEU A 326 -7.42 11.98 18.17
N THR A 327 -7.67 12.03 19.47
CA THR A 327 -7.03 11.14 20.46
C THR A 327 -7.54 9.71 20.41
N GLN A 328 -8.67 9.46 19.75
CA GLN A 328 -9.28 8.14 19.59
C GLN A 328 -8.67 7.33 18.43
N GLU A 329 -7.84 7.95 17.60
CA GLU A 329 -7.25 7.33 16.42
C GLU A 329 -5.88 6.71 16.75
N PRO A 330 -5.68 5.39 16.55
CA PRO A 330 -4.37 4.79 16.72
C PRO A 330 -3.44 5.19 15.58
N THR A 331 -2.15 5.29 15.89
CA THR A 331 -1.11 5.43 14.86
C THR A 331 -0.86 4.11 14.15
N LEU A 332 -0.27 4.15 12.94
CA LEU A 332 0.22 2.95 12.26
C LEU A 332 1.15 2.12 13.15
N THR A 333 2.03 2.77 13.91
CA THR A 333 2.93 2.12 14.88
C THR A 333 2.16 1.34 15.93
N GLU A 334 1.17 1.95 16.57
CA GLU A 334 0.37 1.30 17.62
C GLU A 334 -0.42 0.09 17.09
N MET A 335 -0.91 0.17 15.85
CA MET A 335 -1.53 -0.97 15.18
C MET A 335 -0.53 -2.10 14.91
N VAL A 336 0.67 -1.78 14.40
CA VAL A 336 1.70 -2.80 14.11
C VAL A 336 2.22 -3.46 15.38
N ASP A 337 2.44 -2.70 16.45
CA ASP A 337 2.88 -3.23 17.74
C ASP A 337 1.86 -4.24 18.27
N LYS A 338 0.57 -3.85 18.32
CA LYS A 338 -0.48 -4.77 18.79
C LYS A 338 -0.65 -5.99 17.87
N ALA A 339 -0.57 -5.82 16.56
CA ALA A 339 -0.63 -6.93 15.61
C ALA A 339 0.51 -7.93 15.85
N THR A 340 1.72 -7.42 16.05
CA THR A 340 2.90 -8.24 16.30
C THR A 340 2.79 -8.98 17.63
N ASP A 341 2.28 -8.35 18.69
CA ASP A 341 2.06 -8.99 19.98
C ASP A 341 1.10 -10.19 19.86
N VAL A 342 -0.01 -10.03 19.12
CA VAL A 342 -1.00 -11.09 18.93
C VAL A 342 -0.43 -12.23 18.07
N LEU A 343 0.22 -11.91 16.94
CA LEU A 343 0.74 -12.90 15.98
C LEU A 343 1.97 -13.67 16.51
N SER A 344 2.77 -13.05 17.38
CA SER A 344 4.00 -13.66 17.90
C SER A 344 3.76 -14.86 18.83
N LYS A 345 2.50 -15.07 19.25
CA LYS A 345 2.10 -16.23 20.06
C LYS A 345 2.25 -17.55 19.31
N ASN A 346 2.15 -17.57 17.98
CA ASN A 346 2.29 -18.80 17.22
C ASN A 346 3.78 -19.23 17.13
N PRO A 347 4.18 -20.38 17.70
CA PRO A 347 5.57 -20.83 17.68
C PRO A 347 6.08 -21.15 16.28
N LYS A 348 5.19 -21.44 15.31
CA LYS A 348 5.55 -21.62 13.90
C LYS A 348 5.85 -20.29 13.19
N GLY A 349 5.50 -19.16 13.79
CA GLY A 349 5.71 -17.81 13.27
C GLY A 349 4.50 -17.28 12.49
N PHE A 350 4.69 -16.14 11.82
CA PHE A 350 3.60 -15.43 11.16
C PHE A 350 4.01 -14.69 9.88
N PHE A 351 3.02 -14.33 9.08
CA PHE A 351 3.10 -13.32 8.03
C PHE A 351 2.29 -12.08 8.43
N LEU A 352 2.86 -10.89 8.32
CA LEU A 352 2.16 -9.63 8.58
C LEU A 352 2.34 -8.68 7.39
N PHE A 353 1.24 -8.24 6.81
CA PHE A 353 1.23 -7.15 5.84
C PHE A 353 0.95 -5.82 6.55
N VAL A 354 1.77 -4.81 6.29
CA VAL A 354 1.64 -3.46 6.85
C VAL A 354 1.62 -2.45 5.72
N GLU A 355 0.61 -1.59 5.68
CA GLU A 355 0.45 -0.60 4.63
C GLU A 355 0.26 0.80 5.23
N GLY A 356 1.06 1.77 4.78
CA GLY A 356 0.68 3.18 4.92
C GLY A 356 0.13 3.68 3.60
N GLY A 357 -1.11 3.29 3.30
CA GLY A 357 -1.71 3.54 1.99
C GLY A 357 -2.22 4.97 1.79
N ARG A 358 -2.24 5.79 2.85
CA ARG A 358 -2.57 7.22 2.76
C ARG A 358 -1.50 8.04 2.02
N ILE A 359 -0.29 7.51 1.80
CA ILE A 359 0.74 8.17 0.97
C ILE A 359 0.21 8.41 -0.45
N ASP A 360 -0.41 7.40 -1.05
CA ASP A 360 -0.99 7.44 -2.40
C ASP A 360 -2.09 8.51 -2.51
N HIS A 361 -3.04 8.53 -1.57
CA HIS A 361 -4.09 9.54 -1.54
C HIS A 361 -3.54 10.97 -1.44
N GLY A 362 -2.54 11.18 -0.57
CA GLY A 362 -1.88 12.48 -0.46
C GLY A 362 -1.20 12.91 -1.77
N HIS A 363 -0.64 11.96 -2.53
CA HIS A 363 -0.12 12.24 -3.87
C HIS A 363 -1.22 12.54 -4.89
N HIS A 364 -2.32 11.78 -4.90
CA HIS A 364 -3.46 12.04 -5.77
C HIS A 364 -4.05 13.44 -5.57
N ASP A 365 -4.11 13.92 -4.33
CA ASP A 365 -4.59 15.26 -3.98
C ASP A 365 -3.53 16.37 -4.16
N ASN A 366 -2.31 16.02 -4.57
CA ASN A 366 -1.13 16.91 -4.63
C ASN A 366 -0.78 17.58 -3.28
N TRP A 367 -1.03 16.89 -2.16
CA TRP A 367 -0.76 17.38 -0.81
C TRP A 367 0.59 16.90 -0.29
N ALA A 368 1.68 17.43 -0.85
CA ALA A 368 3.05 17.03 -0.51
C ALA A 368 3.35 17.07 1.01
N LYS A 369 2.80 18.05 1.75
CA LYS A 369 2.96 18.13 3.21
C LYS A 369 2.33 16.94 3.93
N ILE A 370 1.13 16.52 3.52
CA ILE A 370 0.44 15.35 4.07
C ILE A 370 1.24 14.08 3.78
N VAL A 371 1.80 13.97 2.57
CA VAL A 371 2.64 12.84 2.17
C VAL A 371 3.84 12.72 3.10
N VAL A 372 4.68 13.76 3.22
CA VAL A 372 5.90 13.69 4.05
C VAL A 372 5.62 13.49 5.55
N GLU A 373 4.51 14.03 6.05
CA GLU A 373 4.08 13.81 7.45
C GLU A 373 3.53 12.40 7.67
N THR A 374 3.05 11.73 6.63
CA THR A 374 2.68 10.31 6.75
C THR A 374 3.93 9.45 6.98
N PHE A 375 5.10 9.83 6.45
CA PHE A 375 6.37 9.14 6.74
C PHE A 375 6.83 9.28 8.20
N SER A 376 6.36 10.29 8.94
CA SER A 376 6.69 10.42 10.36
C SER A 376 5.98 9.38 11.24
N GLU A 377 4.97 8.66 10.72
CA GLU A 377 4.38 7.46 11.37
C GLU A 377 5.13 6.16 11.01
N TRP A 378 6.07 6.23 10.08
CA TRP A 378 6.87 5.09 9.65
C TRP A 378 8.15 4.80 10.48
N PRO A 379 8.46 5.40 11.65
CA PRO A 379 9.53 4.90 12.52
C PRO A 379 9.41 3.43 12.93
N VAL A 380 8.27 2.77 12.70
CA VAL A 380 8.05 1.32 12.86
C VAL A 380 9.20 0.49 12.28
N TRP A 381 9.76 0.90 11.15
CA TRP A 381 10.92 0.24 10.53
C TRP A 381 12.18 0.22 11.40
N ALA A 382 12.35 1.17 12.33
CA ALA A 382 13.48 1.28 13.26
C ALA A 382 13.15 0.77 14.68
N THR A 383 11.87 0.79 15.07
CA THR A 383 11.43 0.44 16.44
C THR A 383 10.69 -0.89 16.55
N ILE A 384 10.54 -1.68 15.47
CA ILE A 384 10.45 -3.13 15.64
C ILE A 384 11.80 -3.57 16.21
N SER A 385 11.93 -3.39 17.52
CA SER A 385 12.76 -4.23 18.35
C SER A 385 12.26 -5.61 17.99
N PHE A 386 13.06 -6.35 17.21
CA PHE A 386 12.88 -7.77 17.01
C PHE A 386 12.96 -8.40 18.40
N ARG A 387 11.86 -8.34 19.17
CA ARG A 387 11.62 -9.14 20.36
C ARG A 387 11.28 -10.54 19.84
N THR A 388 12.27 -11.15 19.21
CA THR A 388 12.23 -12.53 18.72
C THR A 388 12.81 -13.46 19.77
#